data_AF-A0A352N3P2-F1
#
_entry.id   AF-A0A352N3P2-F1
#
_cell.length_a   1.000
_cell.length_b   1.000
_cell.length_c   1.000
_cell.angle_alpha   90.00
_cell.angle_beta   90.00
_cell.angle_gamma   90.00
#
_symmetry.space_group_name_H-M   'P 1'
#
loop_
_entity.id
_entity.type
_entity.pdbx_description
1 polymer ?
#
loop_
_entity_poly.entity_id
_entity_poly.type
_entity_poly.pdbx_seq_one_letter_code
_entity_poly.pdbx_strand_id
1 'polypeptide(L)'
;MNNKIKISFGDNVKILDSPETDMLGLSGKKGQVYGETTPSVTNVKIIGKTEEDYAINVFVDEIKKDYWFASHLLEFIDHGAGTEIVIGNHRAIRKTDGSWDESKVNSIKKWWQFWK
;
A
#
# COMPACT_ATOMS: atom_id res chain seq x y z
N MET A 1 -1.39 26.18 8.43
CA MET A 1 -0.90 24.82 8.79
C MET A 1 -1.01 23.98 7.54
N ASN A 2 0.11 23.55 6.94
CA ASN A 2 0.07 22.66 5.78
C ASN A 2 -0.43 21.30 6.27
N ASN A 3 -1.64 20.92 5.89
CA ASN A 3 -2.21 19.62 6.22
C ASN A 3 -1.48 18.57 5.35
N LYS A 4 -0.38 18.01 5.86
CA LYS A 4 0.37 16.96 5.15
C LYS A 4 -0.52 15.72 5.12
N ILE A 5 -0.90 15.26 3.93
CA ILE A 5 -1.70 14.04 3.77
C ILE A 5 -0.92 12.86 4.38
N LYS A 6 -1.58 12.11 5.26
CA LYS A 6 -1.01 10.89 5.84
C LYS A 6 -1.17 9.76 4.82
N ILE A 7 -0.04 9.24 4.33
CA ILE A 7 0.01 8.04 3.48
C ILE A 7 -0.40 6.82 4.31
N SER A 8 -1.23 5.97 3.73
CA SER A 8 -1.83 4.80 4.37
C SER A 8 -1.86 3.58 3.44
N PHE A 9 -2.06 2.40 4.00
CA PHE A 9 -2.29 1.15 3.25
C PHE A 9 -3.21 1.37 2.05
N GLY A 10 -2.82 0.93 0.85
CA GLY A 10 -3.52 0.99 -0.44
C GLY A 10 -3.51 2.35 -1.15
N ASP A 11 -2.87 3.38 -0.59
CA ASP A 11 -2.62 4.63 -1.31
C ASP A 11 -1.60 4.40 -2.45
N ASN A 12 -1.77 5.13 -3.54
CA ASN A 12 -0.79 5.23 -4.61
C ASN A 12 0.19 6.34 -4.28
N VAL A 13 1.48 6.06 -4.44
CA VAL A 13 2.58 6.96 -4.11
C VAL A 13 3.59 7.04 -5.25
N LYS A 14 4.28 8.18 -5.32
CA LYS A 14 5.48 8.38 -6.12
C LYS A 14 6.71 8.29 -5.21
N ILE A 15 7.73 7.58 -5.67
CA ILE A 15 9.03 7.53 -5.00
C ILE A 15 9.80 8.79 -5.40
N LEU A 16 10.20 9.57 -4.40
CA LEU A 16 10.96 10.81 -4.56
C LEU A 16 12.42 10.53 -4.84
N ASP A 17 13.09 11.51 -5.41
CA ASP A 17 14.50 11.41 -5.78
C ASP A 17 15.39 11.57 -4.54
N SER A 18 16.31 10.63 -4.36
CA SER A 18 17.39 10.67 -3.38
C SER A 18 18.57 9.83 -3.90
N PRO A 19 19.80 10.04 -3.39
CA PRO A 19 20.93 9.19 -3.77
C PRO A 19 20.66 7.69 -3.60
N GLU A 20 19.92 7.30 -2.56
CA GLU A 20 19.56 5.92 -2.28
C GLU A 20 18.53 5.36 -3.27
N THR A 21 17.49 6.12 -3.62
CA THR A 21 16.47 5.68 -4.59
C THR A 21 17.00 5.71 -6.02
N ASP A 22 17.88 6.66 -6.35
CA ASP A 22 18.54 6.76 -7.66
C ASP A 22 19.43 5.55 -7.91
N MET A 23 20.26 5.20 -6.92
CA MET A 23 21.17 4.05 -7.00
C MET A 23 20.43 2.73 -7.17
N LEU A 24 19.20 2.62 -6.65
CA LEU A 24 18.33 1.46 -6.81
C LEU A 24 17.45 1.52 -8.07
N GLY A 25 17.51 2.62 -8.83
CA GLY A 25 16.68 2.85 -10.00
C GLY A 25 15.20 2.96 -9.67
N LEU A 26 14.86 3.48 -8.49
CA LEU A 26 13.49 3.59 -7.96
C LEU A 26 12.90 5.00 -8.06
N SER A 27 13.75 6.02 -8.18
CA SER A 27 13.35 7.42 -8.28
C SER A 27 12.34 7.66 -9.41
N GLY A 28 11.32 8.46 -9.11
CA GLY A 28 10.24 8.80 -10.03
C GLY A 28 9.23 7.68 -10.29
N LYS A 29 9.50 6.44 -9.89
CA LYS A 29 8.56 5.33 -10.07
C LYS A 29 7.34 5.48 -9.17
N LYS A 30 6.26 4.83 -9.58
CA LYS A 30 5.02 4.77 -8.81
C LYS A 30 4.84 3.38 -8.20
N GLY A 31 4.15 3.34 -7.08
CA GLY A 31 3.77 2.09 -6.44
C GLY A 31 2.54 2.27 -5.55
N GLN A 32 2.09 1.16 -4.98
CA GLN A 32 0.98 1.13 -4.04
C GLN A 32 1.47 0.71 -2.66
N VAL A 33 0.95 1.36 -1.62
CA VAL A 33 1.31 1.06 -0.24
C VAL A 33 0.70 -0.27 0.17
N TYR A 34 1.51 -1.22 0.60
CA TYR A 34 1.07 -2.56 1.02
C TYR A 34 1.16 -2.77 2.52
N GLY A 35 1.77 -1.85 3.26
CA GLY A 35 1.80 -1.92 4.71
C GLY A 35 2.65 -0.84 5.35
N GLU A 36 2.61 -0.86 6.67
CA GLU A 36 3.34 0.03 7.56
C GLU A 36 4.01 -0.83 8.62
N THR A 37 5.14 -0.39 9.16
CA THR A 37 5.84 -1.15 10.21
C THR A 37 6.58 -0.23 11.17
N THR A 38 6.98 -0.81 12.29
CA THR A 38 7.85 -0.24 13.32
C THR A 38 9.21 -0.94 13.23
N PRO A 39 10.19 -0.35 12.52
CA PRO A 39 11.50 -0.95 12.26
C PRO A 39 12.22 -1.54 13.47
N SER A 40 12.12 -0.90 14.63
CA SER A 40 12.81 -1.35 15.84
C SER A 40 12.41 -2.76 16.30
N VAL A 41 11.24 -3.26 15.89
CA VAL A 41 10.75 -4.61 16.25
C VAL A 41 10.66 -5.57 15.08
N THR A 42 10.79 -5.10 13.83
CA THR A 42 10.71 -5.95 12.64
C THR A 42 12.04 -6.18 11.92
N ASN A 43 13.05 -5.34 12.18
CA ASN A 43 14.39 -5.43 11.61
C ASN A 43 14.39 -5.47 10.06
N VAL A 44 13.45 -4.79 9.42
CA VAL A 44 13.38 -4.67 7.96
C VAL A 44 14.45 -3.71 7.43
N LYS A 45 14.93 -3.95 6.20
CA LYS A 45 15.83 -3.02 5.52
C LYS A 45 15.05 -1.86 4.93
N ILE A 46 15.39 -0.64 5.34
CA ILE A 46 14.70 0.59 4.94
C ILE A 46 15.57 1.39 4.00
N ILE A 47 14.95 1.94 2.95
CA ILE A 47 15.54 2.91 2.05
C ILE A 47 15.32 4.30 2.64
N GLY A 48 16.41 5.07 2.74
CA GLY A 48 16.41 6.39 3.38
C GLY A 48 16.61 6.34 4.89
N LYS A 49 16.94 7.49 5.46
CA LYS A 49 17.10 7.64 6.91
C LYS A 49 15.73 7.73 7.58
N THR A 50 15.44 6.83 8.51
CA THR A 50 14.24 6.94 9.33
C THR A 50 14.38 8.06 10.35
N GLU A 51 13.52 9.07 10.28
CA GLU A 51 13.40 10.12 11.30
C GLU A 51 12.55 9.65 12.48
N GLU A 52 11.67 8.69 12.23
CA GLU A 52 10.73 8.09 13.17
C GLU A 52 10.87 6.56 13.12
N ASP A 53 10.41 5.86 14.16
CA ASP A 53 10.34 4.39 14.17
C ASP A 53 9.15 3.89 13.34
N TYR A 54 9.16 4.25 12.06
CA TYR A 54 8.08 4.04 11.11
C TYR A 54 8.62 3.92 9.68
N ALA A 55 8.14 2.90 8.95
CA ALA A 55 8.47 2.71 7.54
C ALA A 55 7.24 2.22 6.76
N ILE A 56 7.21 2.54 5.48
CA ILE A 56 6.08 2.24 4.58
C ILE A 56 6.54 1.23 3.53
N ASN A 57 5.82 0.13 3.37
CA ASN A 57 6.05 -0.84 2.31
C ASN A 57 5.31 -0.39 1.05
N VAL A 58 6.04 -0.31 -0.06
CA VAL A 58 5.49 0.09 -1.35
C VAL A 58 5.80 -0.98 -2.37
N PHE A 59 4.76 -1.57 -2.97
CA PHE A 59 4.88 -2.46 -4.12
C PHE A 59 5.03 -1.63 -5.40
N VAL A 60 6.17 -1.77 -6.07
CA VAL A 60 6.50 -1.01 -7.27
C VAL A 60 6.13 -1.82 -8.50
N ASP A 61 5.08 -1.39 -9.19
CA ASP A 61 4.46 -2.15 -10.28
C ASP A 61 5.39 -2.42 -11.46
N GLU A 62 6.21 -1.43 -11.82
CA GLU A 62 7.12 -1.51 -12.96
C GLU A 62 8.16 -2.63 -12.82
N ILE A 63 8.52 -2.99 -11.58
CA ILE A 63 9.55 -3.99 -11.27
C ILE A 63 9.02 -5.18 -10.46
N LYS A 64 7.71 -5.20 -10.19
CA LYS A 64 7.00 -6.26 -9.48
C LYS A 64 7.66 -6.70 -8.17
N LYS A 65 8.09 -5.71 -7.38
CA LYS A 65 8.79 -5.92 -6.10
C LYS A 65 8.44 -4.82 -5.12
N ASP A 66 8.36 -5.18 -3.84
CA ASP A 66 8.16 -4.25 -2.74
C ASP A 66 9.46 -3.85 -2.04
N TYR A 67 9.43 -2.65 -1.45
CA TYR A 67 10.52 -2.09 -0.66
C TYR A 67 9.94 -1.30 0.52
N TRP A 68 10.72 -1.23 1.61
CA TRP A 68 10.41 -0.39 2.76
C TRP A 68 11.10 0.96 2.62
N PHE A 69 10.35 2.04 2.74
CA PHE A 69 10.84 3.42 2.61
C PHE A 69 10.63 4.20 3.91
N ALA A 70 11.55 5.12 4.16
CA ALA A 70 11.29 6.25 5.05
C ALA A 70 10.16 7.12 4.44
N SER A 71 9.25 7.61 5.28
CA SER A 71 8.04 8.32 4.82
C SER A 71 8.34 9.59 4.00
N HIS A 72 9.47 10.24 4.24
CA HIS A 72 9.87 11.44 3.49
C HIS A 72 10.33 11.17 2.05
N LEU A 73 10.54 9.90 1.66
CA LEU A 73 10.87 9.51 0.29
C LEU A 73 9.62 9.20 -0.55
N LEU A 74 8.43 9.40 0.01
CA LEU A 74 7.17 9.09 -0.66
C LEU A 74 6.31 10.34 -0.78
N GLU A 75 5.76 10.54 -1.97
CA GLU A 75 4.77 11.56 -2.27
C GLU A 75 3.43 10.89 -2.55
N PHE A 76 2.39 11.32 -1.84
CA PHE A 76 1.02 10.85 -2.07
C PHE A 76 0.53 11.25 -3.47
N ILE A 77 -0.09 10.32 -4.20
CA ILE A 77 -0.74 10.58 -5.49
C ILE A 77 -2.26 10.58 -5.31
N ASP A 78 -2.83 9.45 -4.91
CA ASP A 78 -4.26 9.25 -4.71
C ASP A 78 -4.53 8.03 -3.80
N HIS A 79 -5.78 7.86 -3.39
CA HIS A 79 -6.19 6.81 -2.46
C HIS A 79 -6.40 5.42 -3.10
N GLY A 80 -6.11 5.22 -4.38
CA GLY A 80 -6.32 3.94 -5.05
C GLY A 80 -7.79 3.54 -5.14
N ALA A 81 -8.69 4.51 -5.35
CA ALA A 81 -10.13 4.26 -5.38
C ALA A 81 -10.51 3.16 -6.38
N GLY A 82 -11.35 2.22 -5.94
CA GLY A 82 -11.75 1.05 -6.73
C GLY A 82 -10.86 -0.18 -6.55
N THR A 83 -9.71 -0.07 -5.86
CA THR A 83 -8.91 -1.26 -5.47
C THR A 83 -9.77 -2.22 -4.65
N GLU A 84 -9.82 -3.47 -5.09
CA GLU A 84 -10.58 -4.54 -4.45
C GLU A 84 -9.62 -5.52 -3.77
N ILE A 85 -9.89 -5.81 -2.50
CA ILE A 85 -9.20 -6.84 -1.73
C ILE A 85 -10.23 -7.90 -1.35
N VAL A 86 -9.91 -9.17 -1.62
CA VAL A 86 -10.71 -10.32 -1.18
C VAL A 86 -9.84 -11.25 -0.34
N ILE A 87 -10.21 -11.44 0.92
CA ILE A 87 -9.53 -12.35 1.87
C ILE A 87 -10.57 -13.29 2.45
N GLY A 88 -10.50 -14.57 2.07
CA GLY A 88 -11.51 -15.55 2.45
C GLY A 88 -12.90 -15.15 1.93
N ASN A 89 -13.84 -14.91 2.83
CA ASN A 89 -15.19 -14.42 2.53
C ASN A 89 -15.37 -12.92 2.82
N HIS A 90 -14.28 -12.17 3.01
CA HIS A 90 -14.30 -10.73 3.20
C HIS A 90 -13.86 -10.04 1.92
N ARG A 91 -14.57 -8.98 1.56
CA ARG A 91 -14.29 -8.12 0.41
C ARG A 91 -14.26 -6.67 0.86
N ALA A 92 -13.25 -5.94 0.45
CA ALA A 92 -13.12 -4.51 0.72
C ALA A 92 -12.84 -3.76 -0.60
N ILE A 93 -13.61 -2.71 -0.90
CA ILE A 93 -13.32 -1.77 -1.99
C ILE A 93 -12.78 -0.47 -1.40
N ARG A 94 -11.68 0.05 -1.97
CA ARG A 94 -11.14 1.34 -1.56
C ARG A 94 -11.97 2.52 -2.10
N LYS A 95 -12.37 3.46 -1.24
CA LYS A 95 -13.11 4.69 -1.61
C LYS A 95 -12.16 5.84 -1.95
N THR A 96 -12.70 6.87 -2.58
CA THR A 96 -11.97 8.10 -2.97
C THR A 96 -11.49 8.94 -1.80
N ASP A 97 -12.05 8.74 -0.60
CA ASP A 97 -11.64 9.42 0.64
C ASP A 97 -10.59 8.63 1.44
N GLY A 98 -10.09 7.52 0.90
CA GLY A 98 -9.13 6.66 1.58
C GLY A 98 -9.74 5.65 2.56
N SER A 99 -11.06 5.64 2.77
CA SER A 99 -11.73 4.62 3.58
C SER A 99 -12.02 3.33 2.80
N TRP A 100 -12.24 2.22 3.50
CA TRP A 100 -12.59 0.92 2.91
C TRP A 100 -14.09 0.65 3.04
N ASP A 101 -14.72 0.22 1.93
CA ASP A 101 -16.08 -0.31 1.90
C ASP A 101 -16.06 -1.83 2.07
N GLU A 102 -16.34 -2.29 3.27
CA GLU A 102 -16.20 -3.70 3.64
C GLU A 102 -17.52 -4.47 3.56
N SER A 103 -17.45 -5.69 3.03
CA SER A 103 -18.61 -6.57 2.85
C SER A 103 -18.21 -8.04 2.99
N LYS A 104 -19.18 -8.91 3.30
CA LYS A 104 -18.99 -10.36 3.21
C LYS A 104 -19.40 -10.85 1.84
N VAL A 105 -18.56 -11.63 1.19
CA VAL A 105 -18.90 -12.39 -0.01
C VAL A 105 -19.57 -13.68 0.44
N ASN A 106 -20.87 -13.79 0.21
CA ASN A 106 -21.54 -15.08 0.41
C ASN A 106 -20.95 -16.07 -0.58
N SER A 107 -20.36 -17.16 -0.07
CA SER A 107 -19.92 -18.28 -0.89
C SER A 107 -21.08 -18.69 -1.79
N ILE A 108 -20.87 -18.66 -3.11
CA ILE A 108 -21.85 -19.03 -4.13
C ILE A 108 -22.59 -20.28 -3.65
N LYS A 109 -23.91 -20.16 -3.41
CA LYS A 109 -24.74 -21.31 -3.11
C LYS A 109 -24.50 -22.33 -4.22
N LYS A 110 -23.90 -23.44 -3.82
CA LYS A 110 -23.58 -24.61 -4.63
C LYS A 110 -24.81 -25.00 -5.47
N TRP A 111 -24.79 -24.68 -6.76
CA TRP A 111 -25.91 -24.83 -7.71
C TRP A 111 -26.44 -26.28 -7.82
N TRP A 112 -25.64 -27.25 -7.39
CA TRP A 112 -25.98 -28.67 -7.25
C TRP A 112 -26.88 -29.01 -6.05
N GLN A 113 -27.24 -28.06 -5.17
CA GLN A 113 -28.19 -28.30 -4.06
C GLN A 113 -29.67 -28.09 -4.43
N PHE A 114 -29.97 -27.69 -5.66
CA PHE A 114 -31.35 -27.39 -6.11
C PHE A 114 -31.98 -28.45 -7.02
N TRP A 115 -31.30 -29.57 -7.30
CA TRP A 115 -31.89 -30.71 -8.00
C TRP A 115 -32.11 -31.86 -7.02
N LYS A 116 -33.38 -32.05 -6.62
CA LYS A 116 -33.94 -33.27 -6.03
C LYS A 116 -35.22 -33.60 -6.76
#